data_AF-A0A177BXB5-F1
#
_entry.id   AF-A0A177BXB5-F1
#
_cell.length_a   1.000
_cell.length_b   1.000
_cell.length_c   1.000
_cell.angle_alpha   90.00
_cell.angle_beta   90.00
_cell.angle_gamma   90.00
#
_symmetry.space_group_name_H-M   'P 1'
#
loop_
_entity.id
_entity.type
_entity.pdbx_description
1 polymer ?
#
loop_
_entity_poly.entity_id
_entity_poly.type
_entity_poly.pdbx_seq_one_letter_code
_entity_poly.pdbx_strand_id
1 'polypeptide(L)'
;MMLTHHSDYFKGGAMVDHSFLPSATQIEAFYKKQLFSIIINSQWRKRKIWTTFHATNDTSDASGPNQTRYYSPTDGGVYYTYAYHESGILKGFLEAPTGLDHLNESTWDISGTDISKSSAASFRTARFNFTEPMAHDALASAVASNGTSSPWADGAGWVGTWTLPVCVLPPDYNWNTQYADTSSRYGMLPCCCGEKCKDTKDFVAAANLVGFQTLLYACEAQLRGTEIEFASVDYGFGKKTGPAALPYFWATLGTGKKAGLAIGMVVGGLVVLVLLFVCVGSCCASCFS
;
A
#
# COMPACT_ATOMS: atom_id res chain seq x y z
N MET A 1 -22.41 -6.51 29.32
CA MET A 1 -21.58 -7.73 29.33
C MET A 1 -20.54 -7.53 30.42
N MET A 2 -20.70 -8.25 31.53
CA MET A 2 -20.06 -7.97 32.81
C MET A 2 -18.67 -8.62 32.87
N LEU A 3 -17.68 -7.87 33.35
CA LEU A 3 -16.29 -8.25 33.57
C LEU A 3 -16.16 -9.49 34.49
N THR A 4 -15.81 -10.65 33.95
CA THR A 4 -15.42 -11.85 34.73
C THR A 4 -13.94 -12.23 34.57
N HIS A 5 -13.08 -11.35 34.03
CA HIS A 5 -11.66 -11.66 33.77
C HIS A 5 -10.70 -11.41 34.95
N HIS A 6 -11.17 -11.00 36.13
CA HIS A 6 -10.27 -10.66 37.24
C HIS A 6 -9.59 -11.88 37.91
N SER A 7 -10.07 -13.11 37.70
CA SER A 7 -9.52 -14.30 38.37
C SER A 7 -8.46 -15.08 37.57
N ASP A 8 -8.35 -14.86 36.26
CA ASP A 8 -7.44 -15.65 35.40
C ASP A 8 -5.98 -15.18 35.51
N TYR A 9 -5.73 -13.92 35.86
CA TYR A 9 -4.38 -13.39 36.12
C TYR A 9 -3.64 -14.13 37.24
N PHE A 10 -4.37 -14.77 38.18
CA PHE A 10 -3.80 -15.42 39.37
C PHE A 10 -3.66 -16.95 39.24
N LYS A 11 -4.09 -17.55 38.13
CA LYS A 11 -3.96 -19.00 37.91
C LYS A 11 -3.12 -19.29 36.66
N GLY A 12 -1.80 -19.11 36.80
CA GLY A 12 -0.81 -19.59 35.82
C GLY A 12 -0.34 -18.58 34.77
N GLY A 13 -0.88 -17.37 34.74
CA GLY A 13 -0.42 -16.31 33.83
C GLY A 13 0.96 -15.73 34.21
N ALA A 14 1.53 -14.92 33.32
CA ALA A 14 2.87 -14.34 33.46
C ALA A 14 3.09 -13.46 34.72
N MET A 15 2.01 -13.07 35.43
CA MET A 15 2.06 -12.34 36.70
C MET A 15 2.28 -13.23 37.93
N VAL A 16 2.09 -14.55 37.79
CA VAL A 16 2.30 -15.54 38.88
C VAL A 16 3.71 -16.13 38.81
N ASP A 17 4.27 -16.27 37.60
CA ASP A 17 5.63 -16.75 37.38
C ASP A 17 6.56 -15.57 37.06
N HIS A 18 7.33 -15.16 38.06
CA HIS A 18 8.27 -14.04 38.01
C HIS A 18 9.37 -14.20 36.95
N SER A 19 9.60 -15.41 36.42
CA SER A 19 10.57 -15.63 35.35
C SER A 19 10.11 -15.10 33.98
N PHE A 20 8.81 -14.85 33.82
CA PHE A 20 8.22 -14.27 32.60
C PHE A 20 8.04 -12.75 32.67
N LEU A 21 8.21 -12.15 33.85
CA LEU A 21 8.09 -10.70 33.99
C LEU A 21 9.33 -10.02 33.39
N PRO A 22 9.15 -9.10 32.42
CA PRO A 22 10.26 -8.36 31.85
C PRO A 22 10.91 -7.46 32.91
N SER A 23 12.22 -7.25 32.80
CA SER A 23 12.92 -6.24 33.58
C SER A 23 12.39 -4.83 33.28
N ALA A 24 12.59 -3.89 34.21
CA ALA A 24 12.19 -2.50 34.00
C ALA A 24 12.77 -1.91 32.70
N THR A 25 14.01 -2.25 32.36
CA THR A 25 14.67 -1.84 31.12
C THR A 25 13.99 -2.42 29.87
N GLN A 26 13.53 -3.67 29.91
CA GLN A 26 12.80 -4.28 28.79
C GLN A 26 11.42 -3.62 28.61
N ILE A 27 10.75 -3.28 29.71
CA ILE A 27 9.47 -2.56 29.68
C ILE A 27 9.67 -1.17 29.05
N GLU A 28 10.67 -0.41 29.51
CA GLU A 28 10.98 0.92 28.99
C GLU A 28 11.33 0.85 27.49
N ALA A 29 12.20 -0.08 27.09
CA ALA A 29 12.56 -0.28 25.69
C ALA A 29 11.32 -0.62 24.83
N PHE A 30 10.46 -1.51 25.31
CA PHE A 30 9.21 -1.84 24.61
C PHE A 30 8.32 -0.61 24.43
N TYR A 31 7.99 0.11 25.50
CA TYR A 31 7.12 1.29 25.40
C TYR A 31 7.72 2.37 24.51
N LYS A 32 9.04 2.56 24.56
CA LYS A 32 9.78 3.46 23.70
C LYS A 32 9.63 3.06 22.22
N LYS A 33 9.83 1.79 21.87
CA LYS A 33 9.63 1.28 20.49
C LYS A 33 8.17 1.38 20.04
N GLN A 34 7.22 1.06 20.91
CA GLN A 34 5.78 1.13 20.64
C GLN A 34 5.33 2.56 20.34
N LEU A 35 5.70 3.52 21.19
CA LEU A 35 5.32 4.91 21.03
C LEU A 35 5.75 5.47 19.67
N PHE A 36 7.02 5.27 19.30
CA PHE A 36 7.55 5.74 18.02
C PHE A 36 6.92 5.02 16.84
N SER A 37 6.74 3.70 16.94
CA SER A 37 6.08 2.91 15.90
C SER A 37 4.66 3.39 15.64
N ILE A 38 3.85 3.60 16.69
CA ILE A 38 2.45 4.06 16.57
C ILE A 38 2.40 5.45 15.94
N ILE A 39 3.28 6.38 16.37
CA ILE A 39 3.35 7.73 15.80
C ILE A 39 3.67 7.66 14.31
N ILE A 40 4.68 6.90 13.92
CA ILE A 40 5.11 6.80 12.51
C ILE A 40 4.06 6.07 11.68
N ASN A 41 3.50 4.97 12.18
CA ASN A 41 2.40 4.24 11.57
C ASN A 41 1.21 5.18 11.28
N SER A 42 0.85 6.07 12.23
CA SER A 42 -0.23 7.04 12.02
C SER A 42 0.02 8.02 10.85
N GLN A 43 1.30 8.32 10.56
CA GLN A 43 1.69 9.16 9.42
C GLN A 43 1.77 8.34 8.13
N TRP A 44 2.33 7.13 8.19
CA TRP A 44 2.48 6.24 7.05
C TRP A 44 1.14 5.77 6.51
N ARG A 45 0.14 5.52 7.35
CA ARG A 45 -1.24 5.19 6.94
C ARG A 45 -1.94 6.28 6.14
N LYS A 46 -1.43 7.52 6.17
CA LYS A 46 -1.93 8.62 5.33
C LYS A 46 -1.20 8.72 3.99
N ARG A 47 -0.22 7.85 3.73
CA ARG A 47 0.57 7.81 2.51
C ARG A 47 0.23 6.55 1.71
N LYS A 48 0.75 6.46 0.49
CA LYS A 48 0.63 5.28 -0.38
C LYS A 48 1.64 4.22 0.04
N ILE A 49 1.45 3.69 1.25
CA ILE A 49 2.30 2.68 1.88
C ILE A 49 1.43 1.48 2.22
N TRP A 50 1.87 0.30 1.83
CA TRP A 50 1.13 -0.93 2.03
C TRP A 50 2.06 -2.12 2.17
N THR A 51 1.49 -3.24 2.61
CA THR A 51 2.14 -4.54 2.63
C THR A 51 1.47 -5.44 1.59
N THR A 52 2.24 -6.29 0.95
CA THR A 52 1.74 -7.36 0.08
C THR A 52 1.95 -8.69 0.78
N PHE A 53 1.11 -9.68 0.47
CA PHE A 53 1.28 -11.05 0.90
C PHE A 53 1.21 -11.97 -0.31
N HIS A 54 2.21 -12.82 -0.49
CA HIS A 54 2.22 -13.85 -1.52
C HIS A 54 2.41 -15.22 -0.87
N ALA A 55 1.51 -16.15 -1.16
CA ALA A 55 1.61 -17.52 -0.67
C ALA A 55 2.78 -18.22 -1.36
N THR A 56 3.69 -18.79 -0.56
CA THR A 56 4.87 -19.50 -1.06
C THR A 56 5.42 -20.41 0.03
N ASN A 57 6.01 -21.53 -0.37
CA ASN A 57 6.75 -22.42 0.53
C ASN A 57 8.23 -22.04 0.63
N ASP A 58 8.69 -21.05 -0.15
CA ASP A 58 10.07 -20.58 -0.12
C ASP A 58 10.27 -19.59 1.03
N THR A 59 10.88 -20.06 2.12
CA THR A 59 11.27 -19.22 3.26
C THR A 59 12.33 -18.17 2.90
N SER A 60 13.00 -18.36 1.77
CA SER A 60 14.05 -17.50 1.23
C SER A 60 13.61 -16.67 0.02
N ASP A 61 12.30 -16.54 -0.23
CA ASP A 61 11.76 -15.79 -1.37
C ASP A 61 12.43 -14.41 -1.54
N ALA A 62 12.88 -14.16 -2.77
CA ALA A 62 13.59 -12.95 -3.18
C ALA A 62 12.83 -12.16 -4.26
N SER A 63 11.52 -12.39 -4.42
CA SER A 63 10.67 -11.65 -5.35
C SER A 63 10.51 -10.18 -4.94
N GLY A 64 10.65 -9.89 -3.65
CA GLY A 64 10.60 -8.55 -3.08
C GLY A 64 11.84 -8.16 -2.27
N PRO A 65 11.85 -6.94 -1.69
CA PRO A 65 12.97 -6.36 -0.97
C PRO A 65 13.25 -7.12 0.33
N ASN A 66 14.50 -7.51 0.56
CA ASN A 66 14.87 -8.23 1.77
C ASN A 66 14.70 -7.39 3.05
N GLN A 67 14.79 -6.06 2.95
CA GLN A 67 14.74 -5.12 4.07
C GLN A 67 13.40 -5.14 4.83
N THR A 68 12.30 -5.48 4.16
CA THR A 68 10.95 -5.55 4.77
C THR A 68 10.36 -6.95 4.70
N ARG A 69 11.14 -7.95 4.29
CA ARG A 69 10.64 -9.30 4.10
C ARG A 69 10.33 -9.95 5.44
N TYR A 70 9.11 -10.44 5.57
CA TYR A 70 8.71 -11.32 6.68
C TYR A 70 8.06 -12.59 6.12
N TYR A 71 8.70 -13.75 6.31
CA TYR A 71 8.05 -15.04 6.06
C TYR A 71 7.19 -15.39 7.27
N SER A 72 5.90 -15.66 7.06
CA SER A 72 5.02 -16.15 8.11
C SER A 72 4.77 -17.65 7.95
N PRO A 73 5.29 -18.49 8.86
CA PRO A 73 4.96 -19.93 8.86
C PRO A 73 3.46 -20.19 9.07
N THR A 74 2.78 -19.29 9.79
CA THR A 74 1.34 -19.38 10.06
C THR A 74 0.51 -19.18 8.80
N ASP A 75 0.91 -18.25 7.93
CA ASP A 75 0.15 -17.92 6.72
C ASP A 75 0.64 -18.69 5.48
N GLY A 76 1.82 -19.33 5.56
CA GLY A 76 2.41 -20.07 4.45
C GLY A 76 2.84 -19.15 3.31
N GLY A 77 3.54 -18.06 3.64
CA GLY A 77 3.97 -17.11 2.61
C GLY A 77 4.79 -15.94 3.14
N VAL A 78 5.02 -14.98 2.26
CA VAL A 78 5.92 -13.85 2.48
C VAL A 78 5.19 -12.53 2.40
N TYR A 79 5.60 -11.61 3.28
CA TYR A 79 5.12 -10.25 3.36
C TYR A 79 6.23 -9.28 2.98
N TYR A 80 5.89 -8.28 2.16
CA TYR A 80 6.79 -7.17 1.81
C TYR A 80 6.08 -5.84 1.96
N THR A 81 6.76 -4.85 2.54
CA THR A 81 6.21 -3.50 2.73
C THR A 81 6.82 -2.53 1.73
N TYR A 82 5.96 -1.77 1.06
CA TYR A 82 6.32 -0.85 -0.01
C TYR A 82 5.75 0.54 0.26
N ALA A 83 6.46 1.56 -0.24
CA ALA A 83 5.91 2.88 -0.51
C ALA A 83 5.90 3.12 -2.02
N TYR A 84 4.87 3.79 -2.53
CA TYR A 84 4.86 4.21 -3.92
C TYR A 84 5.50 5.59 -4.10
N HIS A 85 6.50 5.66 -4.97
CA HIS A 85 7.13 6.91 -5.39
C HIS A 85 6.53 7.42 -6.71
N GLU A 86 5.90 8.59 -6.70
CA GLU A 86 5.44 9.25 -7.92
C GLU A 86 6.57 10.07 -8.54
N SER A 87 7.08 9.64 -9.70
CA SER A 87 8.12 10.36 -10.46
C SER A 87 7.55 11.18 -11.63
N GLY A 88 6.22 11.20 -11.79
CA GLY A 88 5.53 12.00 -12.79
C GLY A 88 4.11 11.52 -13.08
N ILE A 89 3.45 12.12 -14.08
CA ILE A 89 2.10 11.73 -14.48
C ILE A 89 2.11 10.32 -15.06
N LEU A 90 1.38 9.42 -14.40
CA LEU A 90 1.35 7.99 -14.73
C LEU A 90 2.76 7.38 -14.72
N LYS A 91 3.61 7.78 -13.78
CA LYS A 91 4.99 7.27 -13.68
C LYS A 91 5.41 7.14 -12.22
N GLY A 92 6.08 6.06 -11.88
CA GLY A 92 6.57 5.81 -10.53
C GLY A 92 7.21 4.45 -10.38
N PHE A 93 7.53 4.09 -9.14
CA PHE A 93 8.13 2.82 -8.76
C PHE A 93 7.88 2.55 -7.27
N LEU A 94 8.09 1.31 -6.84
CA LEU A 94 8.04 0.95 -5.42
C LEU A 94 9.40 1.22 -4.77
N GLU A 95 9.38 1.81 -3.59
CA GLU A 95 10.56 2.11 -2.80
C GLU A 95 10.38 1.73 -1.33
N ALA A 96 11.48 1.81 -0.57
CA ALA A 96 11.42 1.68 0.88
C ALA A 96 10.58 2.82 1.47
N PRO A 97 9.69 2.54 2.43
CA PRO A 97 9.02 3.60 3.17
C PRO A 97 10.01 4.64 3.72
N THR A 98 9.68 5.92 3.57
CA THR A 98 10.55 7.03 3.98
C THR A 98 10.94 6.93 5.46
N GLY A 99 12.25 6.92 5.74
CA GLY A 99 12.80 6.85 7.10
C GLY A 99 12.95 5.44 7.66
N LEU A 100 12.72 4.39 6.86
CA LEU A 100 12.93 3.01 7.28
C LEU A 100 14.40 2.72 7.67
N ASP A 101 15.34 3.28 6.92
CA ASP A 101 16.77 3.26 7.20
C ASP A 101 17.08 3.84 8.60
N HIS A 102 16.55 5.02 8.90
CA HIS A 102 16.72 5.65 10.21
C HIS A 102 16.05 4.86 11.34
N LEU A 103 14.89 4.25 11.09
CA LEU A 103 14.22 3.41 12.08
C LEU A 103 15.06 2.21 12.50
N ASN A 104 15.75 1.61 11.54
CA ASN A 104 16.59 0.43 11.74
C ASN A 104 17.94 0.77 12.40
N GLU A 105 18.55 1.91 12.05
CA GLU A 105 19.89 2.31 12.54
C GLU A 105 19.85 3.12 13.85
N SER A 106 18.70 3.65 14.23
CA SER A 106 18.55 4.52 15.40
C SER A 106 18.43 3.74 16.73
N THR A 107 18.36 4.49 17.83
CA THR A 107 18.06 3.94 19.17
C THR A 107 16.72 3.22 19.28
N TRP A 108 15.88 3.27 18.23
CA TRP A 108 14.58 2.59 18.21
C TRP A 108 14.71 1.14 17.77
N ASP A 109 15.69 0.78 16.93
CA ASP A 109 15.91 -0.60 16.47
C ASP A 109 14.60 -1.25 16.00
N ILE A 110 13.93 -0.58 15.05
CA ILE A 110 12.67 -1.02 14.43
C ILE A 110 12.98 -1.44 12.99
N SER A 111 12.98 -2.74 12.73
CA SER A 111 13.30 -3.26 11.40
C SER A 111 12.09 -3.23 10.47
N GLY A 112 12.32 -3.28 9.15
CA GLY A 112 11.24 -3.44 8.18
C GLY A 112 10.50 -4.77 8.33
N THR A 113 11.18 -5.81 8.80
CA THR A 113 10.59 -7.11 9.13
C THR A 113 9.57 -6.99 10.26
N ASP A 114 9.86 -6.20 11.30
CA ASP A 114 8.92 -5.94 12.40
C ASP A 114 7.64 -5.26 11.90
N ILE A 115 7.79 -4.28 10.99
CA ILE A 115 6.67 -3.57 10.39
C ILE A 115 5.76 -4.51 9.60
N SER A 116 6.35 -5.35 8.75
CA SER A 116 5.62 -6.35 7.96
C SER A 116 4.96 -7.41 8.85
N LYS A 117 5.69 -7.91 9.87
CA LYS A 117 5.17 -8.89 10.84
C LYS A 117 3.97 -8.35 11.63
N SER A 118 4.10 -7.15 12.16
CA SER A 118 3.04 -6.49 12.94
C SER A 118 1.82 -6.20 12.07
N SER A 119 2.01 -5.66 10.85
CA SER A 119 0.91 -5.40 9.91
C SER A 119 0.20 -6.68 9.47
N ALA A 120 0.94 -7.77 9.24
CA ALA A 120 0.38 -9.09 8.96
C ALA A 120 -0.48 -9.61 10.12
N ALA A 121 0.04 -9.55 11.35
CA ALA A 121 -0.71 -9.97 12.54
C ALA A 121 -1.98 -9.15 12.76
N SER A 122 -1.90 -7.84 12.58
CA SER A 122 -3.06 -6.93 12.65
C SER A 122 -4.11 -7.27 11.60
N PHE A 123 -3.67 -7.52 10.36
CA PHE A 123 -4.57 -7.89 9.26
C PHE A 123 -5.26 -9.23 9.48
N ARG A 124 -4.59 -10.24 10.06
CA ARG A 124 -5.25 -11.51 10.41
C ARG A 124 -6.33 -11.34 11.46
N THR A 125 -6.11 -10.42 12.39
CA THR A 125 -7.04 -10.19 13.50
C THR A 125 -8.29 -9.45 13.04
N ALA A 126 -8.15 -8.44 12.17
CA ALA A 126 -9.22 -7.49 11.88
C ALA A 126 -9.31 -7.01 10.43
N ARG A 127 -8.56 -7.63 9.51
CA ARG A 127 -8.39 -7.17 8.12
C ARG A 127 -8.01 -5.68 8.08
N PHE A 128 -8.81 -4.84 7.43
CA PHE A 128 -8.57 -3.40 7.29
C PHE A 128 -9.09 -2.56 8.46
N ASN A 129 -9.72 -3.16 9.47
CA ASN A 129 -10.41 -2.47 10.56
C ASN A 129 -9.80 -2.78 11.94
N PHE A 130 -8.47 -2.89 12.02
CA PHE A 130 -7.80 -3.07 13.30
C PHE A 130 -7.92 -1.80 14.16
N THR A 131 -8.35 -1.96 15.42
CA THR A 131 -8.63 -0.85 16.34
C THR A 131 -7.78 -0.90 17.60
N GLU A 132 -7.68 0.22 18.31
CA GLU A 132 -6.96 0.28 19.59
C GLU A 132 -7.51 -0.69 20.65
N PRO A 133 -8.84 -0.85 20.86
CA PRO A 133 -9.37 -1.89 21.74
C PRO A 133 -8.86 -3.29 21.41
N MET A 134 -8.73 -3.64 20.13
CA MET A 134 -8.22 -4.95 19.71
C MET A 134 -6.73 -5.14 20.06
N ALA A 135 -5.92 -4.06 20.04
CA ALA A 135 -4.55 -4.10 20.54
C ALA A 135 -4.50 -4.34 22.06
N HIS A 136 -5.38 -3.67 22.82
CA HIS A 136 -5.48 -3.88 24.27
C HIS A 136 -5.93 -5.30 24.61
N ASP A 137 -6.90 -5.85 23.89
CA ASP A 137 -7.37 -7.23 24.08
C ASP A 137 -6.26 -8.25 23.77
N ALA A 138 -5.48 -8.01 22.71
CA ALA A 138 -4.33 -8.86 22.37
C ALA A 138 -3.25 -8.79 23.45
N LEU A 139 -2.95 -7.59 23.97
CA LEU A 139 -1.99 -7.38 25.07
C LEU A 139 -2.46 -8.08 26.36
N ALA A 140 -3.72 -7.90 26.74
CA ALA A 140 -4.31 -8.52 27.92
C ALA A 140 -4.26 -10.06 27.83
N SER A 141 -4.60 -10.59 26.65
CA SER A 141 -4.54 -12.04 26.37
C SER A 141 -3.12 -12.58 26.46
N ALA A 142 -2.12 -11.83 25.96
CA ALA A 142 -0.72 -12.23 26.02
C ALA A 142 -0.19 -12.28 27.45
N VAL A 143 -0.49 -11.26 28.27
CA VAL A 143 -0.12 -11.20 29.69
C VAL A 143 -0.80 -12.31 30.50
N ALA A 144 -2.03 -12.68 30.14
CA ALA A 144 -2.75 -13.78 30.77
C ALA A 144 -2.26 -15.17 30.32
N SER A 145 -1.48 -15.27 29.24
CA SER A 145 -0.98 -16.54 28.71
C SER A 145 0.29 -17.05 29.43
N ASN A 146 0.60 -18.33 29.28
CA ASN A 146 1.80 -18.98 29.84
C ASN A 146 3.09 -18.65 29.04
N GLY A 147 3.22 -17.41 28.53
CA GLY A 147 4.42 -16.95 27.83
C GLY A 147 4.60 -17.43 26.38
N THR A 148 3.58 -18.04 25.76
CA THR A 148 3.61 -18.46 24.35
C THR A 148 3.65 -17.29 23.37
N SER A 149 3.16 -16.12 23.77
CA SER A 149 3.30 -14.86 23.05
C SER A 149 3.78 -13.79 24.04
N SER A 150 4.82 -13.04 23.66
CA SER A 150 5.39 -12.00 24.52
C SER A 150 5.51 -10.69 23.74
N PRO A 151 4.67 -9.68 24.06
CA PRO A 151 4.81 -8.35 23.45
C PRO A 151 6.21 -7.78 23.68
N TRP A 152 6.83 -8.10 24.81
CA TRP A 152 8.17 -7.65 25.18
C TRP A 152 9.26 -8.23 24.27
N ALA A 153 9.09 -9.48 23.83
CA ALA A 153 10.02 -10.13 22.90
C ALA A 153 9.77 -9.69 21.44
N ASP A 154 8.50 -9.52 21.07
CA ASP A 154 8.14 -9.11 19.71
C ASP A 154 8.42 -7.62 19.43
N GLY A 155 8.47 -6.78 20.47
CA GLY A 155 8.83 -5.37 20.32
C GLY A 155 7.91 -4.66 19.32
N ALA A 156 8.50 -4.02 18.31
CA ALA A 156 7.72 -3.34 17.25
C ALA A 156 6.99 -4.31 16.31
N GLY A 157 7.36 -5.59 16.31
CA GLY A 157 6.69 -6.65 15.56
C GLY A 157 5.40 -7.15 16.20
N TRP A 158 5.04 -6.63 17.39
CA TRP A 158 3.81 -7.00 18.11
C TRP A 158 2.55 -6.61 17.33
N VAL A 159 1.48 -7.40 17.46
CA VAL A 159 0.20 -7.12 16.80
C VAL A 159 -0.37 -5.75 17.23
N GLY A 160 -0.88 -5.00 16.26
CA GLY A 160 -1.48 -3.69 16.48
C GLY A 160 -0.49 -2.51 16.51
N THR A 161 0.82 -2.76 16.61
CA THR A 161 1.84 -1.71 16.56
C THR A 161 1.89 -1.03 15.18
N TRP A 162 1.92 -1.84 14.13
CA TRP A 162 1.77 -1.43 12.73
C TRP A 162 0.48 -2.03 12.18
N THR A 163 -0.23 -1.21 11.40
CA THR A 163 -1.54 -1.53 10.85
C THR A 163 -1.61 -1.07 9.39
N LEU A 164 -0.49 -1.26 8.67
CA LEU A 164 -0.45 -0.99 7.24
C LEU A 164 -1.39 -1.97 6.51
N PRO A 165 -2.10 -1.52 5.46
CA PRO A 165 -3.02 -2.36 4.73
C PRO A 165 -2.27 -3.45 3.99
N VAL A 166 -2.81 -4.68 4.05
CA VAL A 166 -2.23 -5.85 3.38
C VAL A 166 -3.05 -6.19 2.13
N CYS A 167 -2.39 -6.32 0.99
CA CYS A 167 -2.96 -6.93 -0.21
C CYS A 167 -2.53 -8.39 -0.30
N VAL A 168 -3.48 -9.32 -0.14
CA VAL A 168 -3.27 -10.75 -0.38
C VAL A 168 -3.27 -10.97 -1.89
N LEU A 169 -2.11 -11.29 -2.48
CA LEU A 169 -1.99 -11.53 -3.92
C LEU A 169 -2.53 -12.92 -4.29
N PRO A 170 -3.11 -13.10 -5.48
CA PRO A 170 -3.46 -14.42 -6.01
C PRO A 170 -2.22 -15.32 -6.11
N PRO A 171 -2.36 -16.65 -5.98
CA PRO A 171 -1.23 -17.59 -6.08
C PRO A 171 -0.48 -17.52 -7.42
N ASP A 172 -1.21 -17.30 -8.51
CA ASP A 172 -0.64 -17.33 -9.87
C ASP A 172 -0.02 -16.00 -10.31
N TYR A 173 -0.19 -14.94 -9.51
CA TYR A 173 0.25 -13.59 -9.86
C TYR A 173 1.07 -12.98 -8.72
N ASN A 174 2.37 -12.85 -8.96
CA ASN A 174 3.29 -12.19 -8.04
C ASN A 174 3.56 -10.74 -8.50
N TRP A 175 3.02 -9.77 -7.76
CA TRP A 175 3.27 -8.33 -7.95
C TRP A 175 4.35 -7.78 -7.00
N ASN A 176 5.14 -8.64 -6.37
CA ASN A 176 6.32 -8.22 -5.64
C ASN A 176 7.42 -7.82 -6.63
N THR A 177 8.23 -6.83 -6.25
CA THR A 177 9.42 -6.44 -7.00
C THR A 177 10.44 -5.82 -6.04
N GLN A 178 11.70 -5.76 -6.46
CA GLN A 178 12.73 -5.04 -5.73
C GLN A 178 12.46 -3.53 -5.70
N TYR A 179 12.94 -2.86 -4.66
CA TYR A 179 12.86 -1.40 -4.61
C TYR A 179 13.57 -0.76 -5.79
N ALA A 180 13.02 0.38 -6.24
CA ALA A 180 13.49 1.15 -7.39
C ALA A 180 13.45 0.40 -8.74
N ASP A 181 12.71 -0.71 -8.83
CA ASP A 181 12.44 -1.33 -10.13
C ASP A 181 11.61 -0.40 -11.01
N THR A 182 12.23 0.03 -12.11
CA THR A 182 11.67 0.93 -13.12
C THR A 182 11.51 0.24 -14.48
N SER A 183 11.56 -1.10 -14.52
CA SER A 183 11.30 -1.92 -15.70
C SER A 183 9.94 -1.61 -16.35
N SER A 184 8.96 -1.27 -15.51
CA SER A 184 7.66 -0.75 -15.87
C SER A 184 7.61 0.76 -15.63
N ARG A 185 6.96 1.49 -16.55
CA ARG A 185 6.66 2.92 -16.38
C ARG A 185 5.97 3.22 -15.04
N TYR A 186 5.10 2.31 -14.60
CA TYR A 186 4.26 2.47 -13.43
C TYR A 186 4.87 1.82 -12.17
N GLY A 187 6.02 1.16 -12.29
CA GLY A 187 6.43 0.14 -11.33
C GLY A 187 5.47 -1.06 -11.32
N MET A 188 5.60 -1.90 -10.30
CA MET A 188 4.64 -2.98 -10.03
C MET A 188 3.61 -2.49 -9.02
N LEU A 189 2.32 -2.74 -9.26
CA LEU A 189 1.25 -2.33 -8.35
C LEU A 189 0.35 -3.53 -8.02
N PRO A 190 -0.17 -3.64 -6.80
CA PRO A 190 -1.08 -4.72 -6.43
C PRO A 190 -2.44 -4.51 -7.12
N CYS A 191 -2.68 -5.22 -8.21
CA CYS A 191 -3.84 -4.99 -9.07
C CYS A 191 -5.06 -5.83 -8.73
N CYS A 192 -4.89 -6.85 -7.91
CA CYS A 192 -5.95 -7.72 -7.42
C CYS A 192 -5.58 -8.16 -6.00
N CYS A 193 -6.47 -7.89 -5.04
CA CYS A 193 -6.28 -8.27 -3.64
C CYS A 193 -7.40 -9.21 -3.18
N GLY A 194 -7.04 -10.24 -2.45
CA GLY A 194 -7.94 -11.26 -1.95
C GLY A 194 -8.43 -12.23 -3.02
N GLU A 195 -9.24 -13.19 -2.59
CA GLU A 195 -9.80 -14.19 -3.50
C GLU A 195 -10.64 -13.52 -4.59
N LYS A 196 -10.31 -13.78 -5.86
CA LYS A 196 -10.99 -13.17 -7.03
C LYS A 196 -11.06 -11.64 -6.97
N CYS A 197 -10.02 -11.00 -6.42
CA CYS A 197 -9.89 -9.55 -6.32
C CYS A 197 -10.97 -8.86 -5.46
N LYS A 198 -11.72 -9.60 -4.63
CA LYS A 198 -12.84 -9.06 -3.84
C LYS A 198 -12.42 -8.01 -2.81
N ASP A 199 -11.19 -8.11 -2.29
CA ASP A 199 -10.68 -7.20 -1.26
C ASP A 199 -10.03 -5.94 -1.88
N THR A 200 -9.96 -5.84 -3.22
CA THR A 200 -9.20 -4.78 -3.91
C THR A 200 -9.70 -3.38 -3.57
N LYS A 201 -11.03 -3.16 -3.57
CA LYS A 201 -11.61 -1.87 -3.22
C LYS A 201 -11.27 -1.43 -1.79
N ASP A 202 -11.43 -2.33 -0.84
CA ASP A 202 -11.19 -2.04 0.57
C ASP A 202 -9.70 -1.82 0.84
N PHE A 203 -8.85 -2.60 0.17
CA PHE A 203 -7.40 -2.38 0.15
C PHE A 203 -7.05 -1.00 -0.41
N VAL A 204 -7.60 -0.62 -1.58
CA VAL A 204 -7.36 0.68 -2.21
C VAL A 204 -7.76 1.83 -1.31
N ALA A 205 -8.90 1.70 -0.61
CA ALA A 205 -9.35 2.66 0.38
C ALA A 205 -8.36 2.74 1.56
N ALA A 206 -8.00 1.60 2.15
CA ALA A 206 -7.14 1.53 3.31
C ALA A 206 -5.68 1.98 3.03
N ALA A 207 -5.19 1.77 1.81
CA ALA A 207 -3.85 2.17 1.35
C ALA A 207 -3.76 3.60 0.81
N ASN A 208 -4.84 4.38 0.98
CA ASN A 208 -4.94 5.76 0.49
C ASN A 208 -4.62 5.88 -1.02
N LEU A 209 -5.11 4.91 -1.80
CA LEU A 209 -4.96 4.86 -3.26
C LEU A 209 -6.23 5.35 -4.00
N VAL A 210 -7.26 5.81 -3.27
CA VAL A 210 -8.50 6.31 -3.87
C VAL A 210 -8.21 7.50 -4.79
N GLY A 211 -8.71 7.43 -6.03
CA GLY A 211 -8.51 8.47 -7.02
C GLY A 211 -7.12 8.47 -7.66
N PHE A 212 -6.21 7.59 -7.23
CA PHE A 212 -4.86 7.49 -7.76
C PHE A 212 -4.87 6.88 -9.17
N GLN A 213 -4.94 7.73 -10.19
CA GLN A 213 -5.11 7.29 -11.57
C GLN A 213 -4.01 6.34 -12.05
N THR A 214 -2.78 6.53 -11.59
CA THR A 214 -1.65 5.66 -11.92
C THR A 214 -1.95 4.19 -11.60
N LEU A 215 -2.67 3.88 -10.52
CA LEU A 215 -3.13 2.52 -10.20
C LEU A 215 -3.97 1.92 -11.33
N LEU A 216 -5.00 2.63 -11.78
CA LEU A 216 -5.91 2.10 -12.81
C LEU A 216 -5.21 1.87 -14.15
N TYR A 217 -4.32 2.78 -14.55
CA TYR A 217 -3.56 2.61 -15.79
C TYR A 217 -2.49 1.51 -15.68
N ALA A 218 -1.83 1.40 -14.53
CA ALA A 218 -0.87 0.32 -14.28
C ALA A 218 -1.57 -1.03 -14.31
N CYS A 219 -2.72 -1.15 -13.64
CA CYS A 219 -3.43 -2.42 -13.54
C CYS A 219 -4.08 -2.86 -14.84
N GLU A 220 -4.63 -1.95 -15.62
CA GLU A 220 -5.07 -2.29 -16.98
C GLU A 220 -3.90 -2.79 -17.85
N ALA A 221 -2.69 -2.24 -17.66
CA ALA A 221 -1.51 -2.70 -18.37
C ALA A 221 -0.98 -4.04 -17.86
N GLN A 222 -0.89 -4.23 -16.53
CA GLN A 222 -0.34 -5.42 -15.88
C GLN A 222 -1.28 -6.63 -15.96
N LEU A 223 -2.60 -6.41 -16.01
CA LEU A 223 -3.59 -7.48 -16.17
C LEU A 223 -3.82 -7.87 -17.63
N ARG A 224 -3.23 -7.15 -18.59
CA ARG A 224 -3.40 -7.46 -20.01
C ARG A 224 -2.78 -8.82 -20.34
N GLY A 225 -3.60 -9.74 -20.84
CA GLY A 225 -3.17 -11.10 -21.16
C GLY A 225 -3.16 -12.05 -19.96
N THR A 226 -3.65 -11.61 -18.81
CA THR A 226 -3.95 -12.47 -17.65
C THR A 226 -5.39 -12.98 -17.72
N GLU A 227 -5.74 -13.94 -16.87
CA GLU A 227 -7.12 -14.43 -16.74
C GLU A 227 -8.03 -13.44 -15.97
N ILE A 228 -7.44 -12.44 -15.32
CA ILE A 228 -8.15 -11.43 -14.54
C ILE A 228 -8.47 -10.25 -15.46
N GLU A 229 -9.75 -10.05 -15.77
CA GLU A 229 -10.17 -8.90 -16.55
C GLU A 229 -10.15 -7.62 -15.69
N PHE A 230 -9.44 -6.58 -16.13
CA PHE A 230 -9.42 -5.29 -15.44
C PHE A 230 -10.82 -4.74 -15.13
N ALA A 231 -11.78 -4.93 -16.05
CA ALA A 231 -13.16 -4.48 -15.88
C ALA A 231 -13.93 -5.23 -14.78
N SER A 232 -13.48 -6.42 -14.38
CA SER A 232 -14.10 -7.22 -13.31
C SER A 232 -13.63 -6.83 -11.91
N VAL A 233 -12.56 -6.03 -11.78
CA VAL A 233 -11.98 -5.62 -10.50
C VAL A 233 -12.58 -4.30 -10.05
N ASP A 234 -13.24 -4.29 -8.87
CA ASP A 234 -13.72 -3.06 -8.24
C ASP A 234 -12.56 -2.38 -7.49
N TYR A 235 -12.07 -1.26 -8.03
CA TYR A 235 -11.08 -0.40 -7.37
C TYR A 235 -11.73 0.67 -6.47
N GLY A 236 -13.06 0.78 -6.45
CA GLY A 236 -13.78 1.82 -5.72
C GLY A 236 -13.74 3.22 -6.36
N PHE A 237 -13.06 3.38 -7.51
CA PHE A 237 -13.06 4.60 -8.30
C PHE A 237 -12.78 4.32 -9.79
N GLY A 238 -13.24 5.22 -10.66
CA GLY A 238 -13.04 5.12 -12.10
C GLY A 238 -11.90 5.99 -12.64
N LYS A 239 -11.53 5.72 -13.90
CA LYS A 239 -10.63 6.62 -14.65
C LYS A 239 -11.29 8.00 -14.80
N LYS A 240 -10.50 9.06 -14.73
CA LYS A 240 -11.00 10.42 -15.02
C LYS A 240 -11.51 10.48 -16.45
N THR A 241 -12.62 11.18 -16.66
CA THR A 241 -13.25 11.41 -17.96
C THR A 241 -13.29 12.91 -18.28
N GLY A 242 -13.59 13.25 -19.54
CA GLY A 242 -13.69 14.64 -19.98
C GLY A 242 -12.36 15.42 -19.92
N PRO A 243 -12.40 16.75 -19.71
CA PRO A 243 -11.19 17.59 -19.68
C PRO A 243 -10.16 17.16 -18.63
N ALA A 244 -10.61 16.60 -17.50
CA ALA A 244 -9.73 16.10 -16.44
C ALA A 244 -8.92 14.85 -16.86
N ALA A 245 -9.33 14.14 -17.91
CA ALA A 245 -8.61 13.00 -18.46
C ALA A 245 -7.42 13.41 -19.34
N LEU A 246 -7.38 14.67 -19.80
CA LEU A 246 -6.44 15.14 -20.81
C LEU A 246 -4.97 14.92 -20.41
N PRO A 247 -4.53 15.26 -19.18
CA PRO A 247 -3.14 15.02 -18.77
C PRO A 247 -2.75 13.54 -18.81
N TYR A 248 -3.67 12.65 -18.44
CA TYR A 248 -3.46 11.20 -18.44
C TYR A 248 -3.42 10.65 -19.86
N PHE A 249 -4.32 11.11 -20.74
CA PHE A 249 -4.30 10.76 -22.16
C PHE A 249 -2.96 11.15 -22.80
N TRP A 250 -2.53 12.40 -22.65
CA TRP A 250 -1.22 12.84 -23.14
C TRP A 250 -0.09 12.01 -22.53
N ALA A 251 -0.16 11.71 -21.25
CA ALA A 251 0.82 10.88 -20.59
C ALA A 251 0.92 9.50 -21.25
N THR A 252 -0.18 8.85 -21.64
CA THR A 252 -0.16 7.53 -22.32
C THR A 252 0.42 7.53 -23.74
N LEU A 253 0.47 8.67 -24.42
CA LEU A 253 1.01 8.74 -25.79
C LEU A 253 2.54 8.65 -25.80
N GLY A 254 3.08 7.84 -26.73
CA GLY A 254 4.51 7.84 -27.04
C GLY A 254 4.95 9.18 -27.64
N THR A 255 6.25 9.50 -27.55
CA THR A 255 6.81 10.80 -27.98
C THR A 255 6.45 11.16 -29.43
N GLY A 256 6.50 10.20 -30.36
CA GLY A 256 6.09 10.43 -31.75
C GLY A 256 4.60 10.75 -31.92
N LYS A 257 3.73 10.05 -31.17
CA LYS A 257 2.28 10.32 -31.20
C LYS A 257 1.95 11.69 -30.59
N LYS A 258 2.68 12.10 -29.54
CA LYS A 258 2.55 13.43 -28.95
C LYS A 258 2.89 14.52 -29.95
N ALA A 259 4.03 14.39 -30.63
CA ALA A 259 4.47 15.35 -31.65
C ALA A 259 3.46 15.42 -32.80
N GLY A 260 3.01 14.28 -33.32
CA GLY A 260 2.01 14.23 -34.38
C GLY A 260 0.68 14.89 -34.00
N LEU A 261 0.18 14.62 -32.78
CA LEU A 261 -1.07 15.21 -32.30
C LEU A 261 -0.93 16.74 -32.11
N ALA A 262 0.19 17.19 -31.54
CA ALA A 262 0.46 18.61 -31.33
C ALA A 262 0.54 19.37 -32.66
N ILE A 263 1.25 18.83 -33.65
CA ILE A 263 1.32 19.40 -35.01
C ILE A 263 -0.08 19.44 -35.63
N GLY A 264 -0.84 18.34 -35.53
CA GLY A 264 -2.21 18.27 -36.04
C GLY A 264 -3.13 19.32 -35.44
N MET A 265 -3.05 19.57 -34.12
CA MET A 265 -3.83 20.61 -33.44
C MET A 265 -3.44 22.02 -33.91
N VAL A 266 -2.15 22.31 -34.08
CA VAL A 266 -1.68 23.62 -34.56
C VAL A 266 -2.13 23.87 -36.00
N VAL A 267 -1.93 22.90 -36.89
CA VAL A 267 -2.33 23.02 -38.31
C VAL A 267 -3.84 23.11 -38.43
N GLY A 268 -4.59 22.25 -37.74
CA GLY A 268 -6.06 22.29 -37.74
C GLY A 268 -6.61 23.61 -37.19
N GLY A 269 -6.04 24.11 -36.09
CA GLY A 269 -6.43 25.41 -35.52
C GLY A 269 -6.18 26.58 -36.47
N LEU A 270 -5.03 26.58 -37.17
CA LEU A 270 -4.72 27.59 -38.20
C LEU A 270 -5.71 27.53 -39.36
N VAL A 271 -6.08 26.34 -39.84
CA VAL A 271 -7.07 26.17 -40.92
C VAL A 271 -8.43 26.73 -40.51
N VAL A 272 -8.90 26.45 -39.29
CA VAL A 272 -10.16 27.00 -38.78
C VAL A 272 -10.10 28.52 -38.68
N LEU A 273 -8.99 29.08 -38.19
CA LEU A 273 -8.78 30.53 -38.13
C LEU A 273 -8.84 31.18 -39.51
N VAL A 274 -8.14 30.61 -40.50
CA VAL A 274 -8.15 31.12 -41.87
C VAL A 274 -9.56 31.06 -42.46
N LEU A 275 -10.29 29.96 -42.28
CA LEU A 275 -11.67 29.83 -42.74
C LEU A 275 -12.60 30.87 -42.10
N LEU A 276 -12.46 31.11 -40.79
CA LEU A 276 -13.23 32.16 -40.11
C LEU A 276 -12.91 33.55 -40.67
N PHE A 277 -11.64 33.86 -40.94
CA PHE A 277 -11.26 35.14 -41.55
C PHE A 277 -11.84 35.31 -42.96
N VAL A 278 -11.83 34.26 -43.79
CA VAL A 278 -12.41 34.30 -45.15
C VAL A 278 -13.92 34.50 -45.07
N CYS A 279 -14.63 33.76 -44.22
CA CYS A 279 -16.08 33.91 -44.07
C CYS A 279 -16.48 35.30 -43.55
N VAL A 280 -15.78 35.83 -42.53
CA VAL A 280 -16.05 37.19 -42.01
C VAL A 280 -15.74 38.25 -43.06
N GLY A 281 -14.65 38.10 -43.81
CA GLY A 281 -14.29 39.01 -44.90
C GLY A 281 -15.34 39.04 -46.01
N SER A 282 -15.86 37.88 -46.42
CA SER A 282 -16.92 37.79 -47.44
C SER A 282 -18.25 38.40 -46.98
N CYS A 283 -18.63 38.25 -45.71
CA CYS A 283 -19.85 38.88 -45.19
C CYS A 283 -19.75 40.40 -45.08
N CYS A 284 -18.58 40.95 -44.72
CA CYS A 284 -18.40 42.41 -44.65
C CYS A 284 -18.41 43.08 -46.03
N ALA A 285 -17.96 42.39 -47.08
CA ALA A 285 -17.98 42.92 -48.45
C ALA A 285 -19.40 43.07 -49.01
N SER A 286 -20.37 42.27 -48.53
CA SER A 286 -21.76 42.31 -48.99
C SER A 286 -22.63 43.39 -48.34
N CYS A 287 -22.15 44.08 -47.29
CA CYS A 287 -22.89 45.17 -46.64
C CYS A 287 -22.52 46.57 -47.18
N PHE A 288 -21.57 46.66 -48.11
CA PHE A 288 -21.08 47.92 -48.70
C PHE A 288 -21.39 48.07 -50.20
N SER A 289 -22.21 47.19 -50.77
CA SER A 289 -22.90 47.39 -52.06
C SER A 289 -24.39 47.53 -51.83
#